data_AF-A0AA42P2F3-F1
#
_entry.id   AF-A0AA42P2F3-F1
#
_cell.length_a   1.000
_cell.length_b   1.000
_cell.length_c   1.000
_cell.angle_alpha   90.00
_cell.angle_beta   90.00
_cell.angle_gamma   90.00
#
_symmetry.space_group_name_H-M   'P 1'
#
loop_
_entity.id
_entity.type
_entity.pdbx_description
1 polymer ?
#
loop_
_entity_poly.entity_id
_entity_poly.type
_entity_poly.pdbx_seq_one_letter_code
_entity_poly.pdbx_strand_id
1 'polypeptide(L)' 'MTAAELRMQKRYRSYVQKHGRCSVCQFRAAGAAGFHCKGWPERAGSCDTDSKLPVFRFDDAVLEGMRDAR' A
#
# COMPACT_ATOMS: atom_id res chain seq x y z
N MET A 1 -12.52 18.09 5.96
CA MET A 1 -11.20 17.86 5.33
C MET A 1 -10.54 19.20 5.04
N THR A 2 -9.28 19.35 5.38
CA THR A 2 -8.45 20.53 5.07
C THR A 2 -7.93 20.49 3.63
N ALA A 3 -7.42 21.62 3.12
CA ALA A 3 -6.78 21.66 1.80
C ALA A 3 -5.54 20.73 1.70
N ALA A 4 -4.80 20.56 2.80
CA ALA A 4 -3.66 19.65 2.87
C ALA A 4 -4.09 18.18 2.74
N GLU A 5 -5.18 17.80 3.43
CA GLU A 5 -5.75 16.45 3.33
C GLU A 5 -6.25 16.14 1.91
N LEU A 6 -6.88 17.11 1.23
CA LEU A 6 -7.29 16.96 -0.17
C LEU A 6 -6.10 16.73 -1.12
N ARG A 7 -4.99 17.45 -0.92
CA ARG A 7 -3.75 17.25 -1.70
C ARG A 7 -3.14 15.88 -1.44
N MET A 8 -3.04 15.47 -0.18
CA MET A 8 -2.57 14.14 0.20
C MET A 8 -3.41 13.05 -0.46
N GLN A 9 -4.75 13.17 -0.43
CA GLN A 9 -5.64 12.21 -1.06
C GLN A 9 -5.43 12.10 -2.57
N LYS A 10 -5.21 13.23 -3.27
CA LYS A 10 -4.90 13.24 -4.71
C LYS A 10 -3.57 12.54 -5.00
N ARG A 11 -2.51 12.83 -4.24
CA ARG A 11 -1.20 12.17 -4.36
C ARG A 11 -1.31 10.67 -4.13
N TYR A 12 -2.01 10.27 -3.07
CA TYR A 12 -2.28 8.88 -2.76
C TYR A 12 -2.98 8.15 -3.91
N ARG A 13 -4.08 8.72 -4.44
CA ARG A 13 -4.82 8.13 -5.57
C ARG A 13 -3.94 7.95 -6.79
N SER A 14 -3.18 8.98 -7.17
CA SER A 14 -2.25 8.92 -8.30
C SER A 14 -1.17 7.84 -8.11
N TYR A 15 -0.59 7.76 -6.92
CA TYR A 15 0.42 6.76 -6.59
C TYR A 15 -0.13 5.33 -6.67
N VAL A 16 -1.29 5.07 -6.08
CA VAL A 16 -1.93 3.75 -6.13
C VAL A 16 -2.34 3.36 -7.56
N GLN A 17 -2.78 4.31 -8.38
CA GLN A 17 -3.09 4.04 -9.78
C GLN A 17 -1.84 3.60 -10.57
N LYS A 18 -0.68 4.19 -10.26
CA LYS A 18 0.59 3.88 -10.94
C LYS A 18 1.27 2.60 -10.43
N HIS A 19 1.19 2.35 -9.12
CA HIS A 19 2.01 1.33 -8.45
C HIS A 19 1.19 0.18 -7.83
N GLY A 20 -0.15 0.27 -7.86
CA GLY A 20 -1.05 -0.68 -7.23
C GLY A 20 -1.15 -0.48 -5.71
N ARG A 21 -2.23 -0.99 -5.10
CA ARG A 21 -2.50 -0.83 -3.65
C ARG A 21 -1.39 -1.43 -2.75
N CYS A 22 -0.71 -2.49 -3.20
CA CYS A 22 0.35 -3.11 -2.39
C CYS A 22 1.59 -2.23 -2.22
N SER A 23 1.78 -1.22 -3.08
CA SER A 23 2.93 -0.30 -3.00
C SER A 23 2.94 0.60 -1.76
N VAL A 24 1.80 0.72 -1.07
CA VAL A 24 1.64 1.49 0.18
C VAL A 24 1.48 0.58 1.40
N CYS A 25 1.63 -0.74 1.23
CA CYS A 25 1.52 -1.71 2.31
C CYS A 25 2.84 -1.79 3.09
N GLN A 26 2.79 -1.90 4.42
CA GLN A 26 3.98 -2.12 5.24
C GLN A 26 4.69 -3.44 4.92
N PHE A 27 3.97 -4.42 4.37
CA PHE A 27 4.50 -5.73 3.98
C PHE A 27 5.06 -5.77 2.55
N ARG A 28 5.18 -4.63 1.85
CA ARG A 28 5.66 -4.55 0.46
C ARG A 28 7.12 -5.00 0.25
N ALA A 29 7.91 -5.08 1.31
CA ALA A 29 9.33 -5.43 1.26
C ALA A 29 9.64 -6.79 1.89
N ALA A 30 8.65 -7.47 2.51
CA ALA A 30 8.88 -8.69 3.26
C ALA A 30 9.12 -9.90 2.33
N GLY A 31 10.34 -10.42 2.34
CA GLY A 31 10.75 -11.66 1.68
C GLY A 31 11.54 -12.57 2.63
N ALA A 32 11.86 -13.77 2.15
CA ALA A 32 12.35 -14.98 2.86
C ALA A 32 11.28 -15.82 3.59
N ALA A 33 10.24 -15.23 4.18
CA ALA A 33 9.08 -15.95 4.75
C ALA A 33 7.72 -15.61 4.07
N GLY A 34 7.75 -14.98 2.89
CA GLY A 34 6.70 -15.16 1.87
C GLY A 34 5.46 -14.25 1.88
N PHE A 35 5.33 -13.24 2.74
CA PHE A 35 4.08 -12.45 2.81
C PHE A 35 3.94 -11.34 1.73
N HIS A 36 4.46 -11.55 0.53
CA HIS A 36 4.43 -10.53 -0.54
C HIS A 36 3.49 -10.86 -1.70
N CYS A 37 2.43 -10.07 -1.84
CA CYS A 37 1.41 -10.24 -2.88
C CYS A 37 1.98 -10.10 -4.31
N LYS A 38 2.98 -9.23 -4.52
CA LYS A 38 3.60 -9.01 -5.84
C LYS A 38 4.42 -10.22 -6.32
N GLY A 39 4.79 -11.12 -5.41
CA GLY A 39 5.58 -12.32 -5.73
C GLY A 39 4.74 -13.54 -6.08
N TRP A 40 3.40 -13.47 -5.95
CA TRP A 40 2.47 -14.59 -6.20
C TRP A 40 1.53 -14.24 -7.36
N PRO A 41 2.03 -14.25 -8.62
CA PRO A 41 1.27 -13.83 -9.80
C PRO A 41 0.02 -14.69 -10.06
N GLU A 42 0.03 -15.94 -9.63
CA GLU A 42 -1.09 -16.90 -9.73
C GLU A 42 -2.27 -16.55 -8.80
N ARG A 43 -2.04 -15.71 -7.78
CA ARG A 43 -3.02 -15.49 -6.72
C ARG A 43 -4.01 -14.39 -7.11
N ALA A 44 -5.26 -14.79 -7.33
CA ALA A 44 -6.39 -13.88 -7.48
C ALA A 44 -6.95 -13.51 -6.09
N GLY A 45 -6.85 -12.23 -5.70
CA GLY A 45 -7.49 -11.71 -4.47
C GLY A 45 -6.57 -10.82 -3.62
N SER A 46 -7.16 -10.07 -2.69
CA SER A 46 -6.44 -9.24 -1.72
C SER A 46 -5.97 -10.04 -0.50
N CYS A 47 -5.18 -9.41 0.38
CA CYS A 47 -4.63 -10.06 1.58
C CYS A 47 -5.72 -10.57 2.55
N ASP A 48 -6.91 -10.00 2.48
CA ASP A 48 -8.11 -10.35 3.25
C ASP A 48 -8.88 -11.57 2.69
N THR A 49 -8.53 -12.04 1.48
CA THR A 49 -9.34 -13.04 0.78
C THR A 49 -9.08 -14.47 1.24
N ASP A 50 -7.89 -14.80 1.76
CA ASP A 50 -7.53 -16.19 2.12
C ASP A 50 -6.99 -16.39 3.54
N SER A 51 -6.92 -15.33 4.36
CA SER A 51 -6.38 -15.36 5.73
C SER A 51 -4.94 -15.91 5.86
N LYS A 52 -4.21 -16.10 4.74
CA LYS A 52 -2.84 -16.62 4.74
C LYS A 52 -1.80 -15.52 4.90
N LEU A 53 -2.18 -14.29 4.53
CA LEU A 53 -1.34 -13.11 4.67
C LEU A 53 -1.84 -12.24 5.83
N PRO A 54 -0.95 -11.49 6.48
CA PRO A 54 -1.37 -10.39 7.33
C PRO A 54 -2.33 -9.47 6.58
N VAL A 55 -3.40 -9.05 7.27
CA VAL A 55 -4.34 -8.05 6.76
C VAL A 55 -3.56 -6.83 6.29
N PHE A 56 -3.99 -6.23 5.18
CA PHE A 56 -3.39 -5.01 4.65
C PHE A 56 -3.25 -3.95 5.75
N ARG A 57 -2.05 -3.36 5.83
CA ARG A 57 -1.73 -2.26 6.74
C ARG A 57 -0.95 -1.22 5.97
N PHE A 58 -1.38 0.04 6.10
CA PHE A 58 -0.65 1.15 5.53
C PHE A 58 0.74 1.24 6.13
N ASP A 59 1.72 1.52 5.29
CA ASP A 59 3.03 1.92 5.74
C ASP A 59 3.02 3.41 6.07
N ASP A 60 3.26 3.73 7.34
CA ASP A 60 3.28 5.11 7.84
C ASP A 60 4.36 5.96 7.18
N ALA A 61 5.52 5.39 6.80
CA ALA A 61 6.57 6.13 6.10
C ALA A 61 6.14 6.53 4.68
N VAL A 62 5.34 5.69 4.02
CA VAL A 62 4.76 6.02 2.71
C VAL A 62 3.69 7.10 2.85
N LEU A 63 2.85 7.01 3.89
CA LEU A 63 1.86 8.05 4.18
C LEU A 63 2.51 9.37 4.56
N GLU A 64 3.59 9.35 5.33
CA GLU A 64 4.36 10.54 5.70
C GLU A 64 4.98 11.20 4.47
N GLY A 65 5.57 10.43 3.55
CA GLY A 65 6.06 10.96 2.27
C GLY A 65 4.96 11.53 1.36
N MET A 66 3.68 11.21 1.62
CA MET A 66 2.52 11.77 0.90
C MET A 66 1.91 12.98 1.59
N ARG A 67 2.20 13.22 2.88
CA ARG A 67 1.94 14.50 3.52
C ARG A 67 2.80 15.55 2.82
N ASP A 68 2.33 16.79 2.79
CA ASP A 68 2.96 17.84 1.99
C ASP A 68 4.49 17.81 2.20
N ALA A 69 5.21 17.35 1.17
CA ALA A 69 6.66 17.46 1.12
C ALA A 69 6.93 18.95 1.20
N ARG A 70 7.47 19.36 2.34
CA ARG A 70 7.69 20.75 2.69
C ARG A 70 8.59 21.45 1.69
#